data_AF-A0A7K4F1K3-F1
#
_entry.id   AF-A0A7K4F1K3-F1
#
_cell.length_a   1.000
_cell.length_b   1.000
_cell.length_c   1.000
_cell.angle_alpha   90.00
_cell.angle_beta   90.00
_cell.angle_gamma   90.00
#
_symmetry.space_group_name_H-M   'P 1'
#
loop_
_entity.id
_entity.type
_entity.pdbx_description
1 polymer ?
#
loop_
_entity_poly.entity_id
_entity_poly.type
_entity_poly.pdbx_seq_one_letter_code
_entity_poly.pdbx_strand_id
1 'polypeptide(L)' 'MKYLCRTCKKKCDDIPTHMMKVHNFSKTIVESQLKANPNCYKNSFEVLE' A
#
# COMPACT_ATOMS: atom_id res chain seq x y z
N MET A 1 -5.59 -9.19 8.00
CA MET A 1 -5.52 -8.92 6.55
C MET A 1 -6.59 -7.89 6.23
N LYS A 2 -6.31 -6.62 6.48
CA LYS A 2 -7.30 -5.53 6.50
C LYS A 2 -7.53 -4.87 5.15
N TYR A 3 -6.67 -5.14 4.18
CA TYR A 3 -6.66 -4.46 2.90
C TYR A 3 -6.50 -5.47 1.76
N LEU A 4 -7.15 -5.22 0.63
CA LEU A 4 -6.96 -5.91 -0.64
C LEU A 4 -6.34 -4.94 -1.62
N CYS A 5 -5.14 -5.23 -2.11
CA CYS A 5 -4.56 -4.46 -3.21
C CYS A 5 -5.40 -4.68 -4.47
N ARG A 6 -5.99 -3.62 -5.03
CA ARG A 6 -6.83 -3.73 -6.24
C ARG A 6 -6.02 -4.15 -7.47
N THR A 7 -4.73 -3.80 -7.51
CA THR A 7 -3.85 -4.09 -8.64
C THR A 7 -3.49 -5.58 -8.73
N CYS A 8 -3.09 -6.20 -7.62
CA CYS A 8 -2.63 -7.59 -7.62
C CYS A 8 -3.59 -8.56 -6.92
N LYS A 9 -4.73 -8.06 -6.44
CA LYS A 9 -5.77 -8.82 -5.69
C LYS A 9 -5.21 -9.61 -4.50
N LYS A 10 -4.09 -9.15 -3.93
CA LYS A 10 -3.50 -9.75 -2.72
C LYS A 10 -4.01 -9.05 -1.47
N LYS A 11 -4.31 -9.85 -0.45
CA LYS A 11 -4.70 -9.36 0.86
C LYS A 11 -3.45 -9.02 1.68
N CYS A 12 -3.48 -7.93 2.43
CA CYS A 12 -2.39 -7.45 3.26
C CYS A 12 -2.92 -6.74 4.52
N ASP A 13 -2.12 -6.70 5.59
CA ASP A 13 -2.44 -5.91 6.79
C ASP A 13 -1.94 -4.48 6.72
N ASP A 14 -0.89 -4.24 5.94
CA ASP A 14 -0.23 -2.95 5.87
C ASP A 14 0.08 -2.59 4.41
N ILE A 15 -0.48 -1.45 3.98
CA ILE A 15 -0.33 -0.92 2.62
C ILE A 15 1.13 -0.58 2.30
N PRO A 16 1.88 0.19 3.12
CA PRO A 16 3.28 0.49 2.84
C PRO A 16 4.14 -0.77 2.72
N THR A 17 3.97 -1.72 3.63
CA THR A 17 4.71 -2.99 3.61
C THR A 17 4.39 -3.79 2.36
N HIS A 18 3.12 -3.80 1.91
CA HIS A 18 2.74 -4.43 0.64
C HIS A 18 3.44 -3.77 -0.55
N MET A 19 3.47 -2.44 -0.62
CA MET A 19 4.14 -1.72 -1.70
C MET A 19 5.64 -2.05 -1.75
N MET A 20 6.28 -2.17 -0.60
CA MET A 20 7.70 -2.49 -0.50
C MET A 20 8.01 -3.95 -0.82
N LYS A 21 7.24 -4.91 -0.31
CA LYS A 21 7.52 -6.35 -0.47
C LYS A 21 6.96 -6.96 -1.75
N VAL A 22 5.77 -6.53 -2.18
CA VAL A 22 5.07 -7.11 -3.34
C VAL A 22 5.40 -6.36 -4.61
N HIS A 23 5.41 -5.03 -4.55
CA HIS A 23 5.72 -4.19 -5.72
C HIS A 23 7.19 -3.77 -5.78
N ASN A 24 8.02 -4.21 -4.83
CA ASN A 24 9.45 -3.89 -4.75
C ASN A 24 9.76 -2.38 -4.79
N PHE A 25 8.82 -1.55 -4.30
CA PHE A 25 9.09 -0.12 -4.18
C PHE A 25 10.12 0.15 -3.10
N SER A 26 11.04 1.09 -3.37
CA SER A 26 12.00 1.56 -2.38
C SER A 26 11.27 2.20 -1.20
N LYS A 27 11.74 1.87 0.02
CA LYS A 27 11.22 2.43 1.27
C LYS A 27 11.10 3.95 1.23
N THR A 28 12.17 4.61 0.79
CA THR A 28 12.28 6.08 0.71
C THR A 28 11.21 6.68 -0.19
N ILE A 29 10.84 6.01 -1.28
CA ILE A 29 9.80 6.45 -2.21
C ILE A 29 8.42 6.34 -1.56
N VAL A 30 8.14 5.21 -0.90
CA VAL A 30 6.86 4.96 -0.23
C VAL A 30 6.67 5.93 0.93
N GLU A 31 7.69 6.13 1.75
CA GLU A 31 7.67 7.09 2.87
C GLU A 31 7.52 8.53 2.38
N SER A 32 8.24 8.92 1.32
CA SER A 32 8.12 10.28 0.76
C SER A 32 6.72 10.54 0.19
N GLN A 33 6.14 9.56 -0.52
CA GLN A 33 4.77 9.66 -1.04
C GLN A 33 3.73 9.74 0.08
N LEU A 34 3.87 8.94 1.15
CA LEU A 34 2.99 9.01 2.32
C LEU A 34 3.16 10.31 3.09
N LYS A 35 4.38 10.85 3.17
CA LYS A 35 4.65 12.14 3.81
C LYS A 35 4.04 13.30 3.02
N ALA A 36 4.10 13.25 1.69
CA ALA A 36 3.49 14.24 0.81
C ALA A 36 1.95 14.12 0.79
N ASN A 37 1.43 12.89 0.78
CA ASN A 37 0.01 12.62 0.84
C ASN A 37 -0.26 11.29 1.59
N PRO A 38 -0.80 11.34 2.83
CA PRO A 38 -1.04 10.14 3.62
C PRO A 38 -2.10 9.21 3.00
N ASN A 39 -2.92 9.73 2.07
CA ASN A 39 -3.94 8.95 1.36
C ASN A 39 -3.47 8.46 -0.02
N CYS A 40 -2.19 8.63 -0.38
CA CYS A 40 -1.64 8.33 -1.72
C CYS A 40 -2.04 6.94 -2.23
N TYR A 41 -1.98 5.93 -1.36
CA TYR A 41 -2.31 4.55 -1.73
C TYR A 41 -3.73 4.13 -1.33
N LYS A 42 -4.46 4.94 -0.59
CA LYS A 42 -5.77 4.55 -0.02
C LYS A 42 -6.76 4.11 -1.08
N ASN A 43 -6.75 4.72 -2.27
CA ASN A 43 -7.66 4.37 -3.36
C ASN A 43 -7.26 3.09 -4.13
N SER A 44 -5.99 2.69 -4.02
CA SER A 44 -5.43 1.49 -4.64
C SER A 44 -5.68 0.23 -3.79
N PHE A 45 -6.15 0.39 -2.56
CA PHE A 45 -6.46 -0.70 -1.65
C PHE A 45 -7.91 -0.63 -1.22
N GLU A 46 -8.58 -1.77 -1.22
CA GLU A 46 -9.92 -1.91 -0.68
C GLU A 46 -9.83 -2.37 0.78
N VAL A 47 -10.63 -1.78 1.66
CA VAL A 47 -10.67 -2.22 3.06
C VAL A 47 -11.48 -3.52 3.11
N LEU A 48 -10.84 -4.58 3.57
CA LEU A 48 -11.49 -5.84 3.91
C LEU A 48 -11.65 -5.81 5.44
N GLU A 49 -12.89 -5.62 5.89
CA GLU A 49 -13.29 -5.59 7.29
C GLU A 49 -12.82 -6.84 8.06
#